data_AF-A0A5A9F905-F1
#
_entry.id   AF-A0A5A9F905-F1
#
_cell.length_a   1.000
_cell.length_b   1.000
_cell.length_c   1.000
_cell.angle_alpha   90.00
_cell.angle_beta   90.00
_cell.angle_gamma   90.00
#
_symmetry.space_group_name_H-M   'P 1'
#
loop_
_entity.id
_entity.type
_entity.pdbx_description
1 polymer ?
#
loop_
_entity_poly.entity_id
_entity_poly.type
_entity_poly.pdbx_seq_one_letter_code
_entity_poly.pdbx_strand_id
1 'polypeptide(L)'
;MPRFALSIPKAALLLTGALASLAASPAAAAEPMKGRYELRCQDPQTRQWTVAGQLTDPEIVDRPAAAGKPAGREVRGTGTDGKPVVLPMPADRTCMLSAR
;
A
#
# COMPACT_ATOMS: atom_id res chain seq x y z
N MET A 1 51.20 48.20 5.38
CA MET A 1 51.32 47.91 6.83
C MET A 1 50.36 48.85 7.57
N PRO A 2 49.59 48.44 8.60
CA PRO A 2 48.84 47.18 8.75
C PRO A 2 47.40 47.37 9.35
N ARG A 3 46.65 46.26 9.44
CA ARG A 3 45.51 45.95 10.34
C ARG A 3 44.09 46.35 9.93
N PHE A 4 43.49 45.51 9.08
CA PHE A 4 42.05 45.23 9.14
C PHE A 4 41.79 44.30 10.33
N ALA A 5 41.05 44.81 11.32
CA ALA A 5 40.54 44.04 12.45
C ALA A 5 39.17 43.44 12.10
N LEU A 6 38.96 42.23 12.61
CA LEU A 6 37.81 41.35 12.46
C LEU A 6 36.44 42.03 12.65
N SER A 7 35.46 41.60 11.86
CA SER A 7 34.17 41.20 12.44
C SER A 7 33.57 40.04 11.65
N ILE A 8 33.21 39.01 12.40
CA ILE A 8 32.87 37.63 12.03
C ILE A 8 31.50 37.58 11.32
N PRO A 9 31.30 36.64 10.38
CA PRO A 9 30.17 36.65 9.47
C PRO A 9 28.84 36.42 10.18
N LYS A 10 27.83 37.16 9.74
CA LYS A 10 26.42 36.94 10.05
C LYS A 10 25.94 35.70 9.29
N ALA A 11 26.39 34.53 9.74
CA ALA A 11 25.74 33.25 9.45
C ALA A 11 24.42 33.23 10.23
N ALA A 12 23.38 33.83 9.64
CA ALA A 12 22.06 33.81 10.22
C ALA A 12 21.04 33.59 9.12
N LEU A 13 20.22 32.55 9.35
CA LEU A 13 18.96 32.23 8.72
C LEU A 13 19.05 31.76 7.27
N LEU A 14 19.09 30.43 7.07
CA LEU A 14 18.18 29.71 6.16
C LEU A 14 18.20 28.21 6.52
N LEU A 15 17.71 27.83 7.70
CA LEU A 15 17.55 26.41 8.11
C LEU A 15 16.20 26.15 8.80
N THR A 16 15.14 26.75 8.26
CA THR A 16 13.76 26.51 8.72
C THR A 16 12.85 26.54 7.51
N GLY A 17 12.54 25.37 6.94
CA GLY A 17 11.52 25.30 5.89
C GLY A 17 11.42 24.02 5.06
N ALA A 18 12.35 23.07 5.16
CA ALA A 18 12.33 21.86 4.32
C ALA A 18 11.78 20.60 5.01
N LEU A 19 10.93 20.74 6.03
CA LEU A 19 10.32 19.63 6.77
C LEU A 19 8.79 19.76 6.85
N ALA A 20 8.14 20.07 5.73
CA ALA A 20 6.69 19.97 5.64
C ALA A 20 6.32 19.08 4.45
N SER A 21 5.91 17.86 4.80
CA SER A 21 4.93 17.05 4.06
C SER A 21 5.45 16.21 2.90
N LEU A 22 6.45 15.38 3.17
CA LEU A 22 6.64 14.12 2.46
C LEU A 22 5.61 13.08 2.94
N ALA A 23 4.31 13.27 2.69
CA ALA A 23 3.30 12.28 3.07
C ALA A 23 1.95 12.48 2.36
N ALA A 24 1.89 12.13 1.08
CA ALA A 24 0.71 11.56 0.47
C ALA A 24 1.10 11.05 -0.92
N SER A 25 1.87 9.95 -0.96
CA SER A 25 1.69 9.05 -2.09
C SER A 25 0.21 8.69 -2.07
N PRO A 26 -0.60 9.00 -3.11
CA PRO A 26 -1.89 8.36 -3.21
C PRO A 26 -1.58 6.87 -3.16
N ALA A 27 -2.10 6.16 -2.16
CA ALA A 27 -2.10 4.72 -2.15
C ALA A 27 -2.52 4.32 -3.56
N ALA A 28 -1.60 3.72 -4.30
CA ALA A 28 -1.80 3.40 -5.68
C ALA A 28 -3.02 2.48 -5.72
N ALA A 29 -4.18 3.05 -6.03
CA ALA A 29 -5.36 2.30 -6.36
C ALA A 29 -4.95 1.53 -7.62
N ALA A 30 -4.51 0.29 -7.40
CA ALA A 30 -4.02 -0.56 -8.45
C ALA A 30 -5.19 -0.73 -9.43
N GLU A 31 -5.04 -0.22 -10.64
CA GLU A 31 -6.06 -0.33 -11.68
C GLU A 31 -6.54 -1.79 -11.78
N PRO A 32 -7.85 -2.04 -11.96
CA PRO A 32 -8.40 -3.38 -11.99
C PRO A 32 -7.70 -4.20 -13.07
N MET A 33 -7.05 -5.28 -12.65
CA MET A 33 -6.27 -6.13 -13.55
C MET A 33 -7.22 -6.87 -14.50
N LYS A 34 -7.15 -6.60 -15.80
CA LYS A 34 -8.05 -7.22 -16.79
C LYS A 34 -7.80 -8.72 -16.88
N GLY A 35 -8.85 -9.53 -16.71
CA GLY A 35 -8.80 -10.98 -16.83
C GLY A 35 -9.23 -11.74 -15.58
N ARG A 36 -9.05 -13.07 -15.59
CA ARG A 36 -9.37 -13.95 -14.46
C ARG A 36 -8.13 -14.18 -13.60
N TYR A 37 -8.32 -14.14 -12.29
CA TYR A 37 -7.27 -14.30 -11.29
C TYR A 37 -7.74 -15.16 -10.12
N GLU A 38 -6.86 -16.00 -9.59
CA GLU A 38 -6.98 -16.58 -8.25
C GLU A 38 -6.38 -15.63 -7.21
N LEU A 39 -7.10 -15.37 -6.12
CA LEU A 39 -6.46 -14.92 -4.89
C LEU A 39 -5.93 -16.15 -4.15
N ARG A 40 -4.61 -16.21 -3.99
CA ARG A 40 -3.93 -17.28 -3.26
C ARG A 40 -3.27 -16.71 -2.02
N CYS A 41 -3.50 -17.33 -0.87
CA CYS A 41 -2.85 -16.96 0.38
C CYS A 41 -2.00 -18.10 0.88
N GLN A 42 -0.78 -17.79 1.28
CA GLN A 42 0.12 -18.74 1.89
C GLN A 42 -0.30 -18.96 3.34
N ASP A 43 -0.44 -20.20 3.74
CA ASP A 43 -0.66 -20.56 5.13
C ASP A 43 0.64 -20.35 5.93
N PRO A 44 0.63 -19.57 7.02
CA PRO A 44 1.85 -19.25 7.76
C PRO A 44 2.44 -20.46 8.50
N GLN A 45 1.63 -21.48 8.83
CA GLN A 45 2.08 -22.66 9.58
C GLN A 45 2.71 -23.71 8.66
N THR A 46 2.02 -24.04 7.57
CA THR A 46 2.39 -25.11 6.63
C THR A 46 3.19 -24.60 5.43
N ARG A 47 3.25 -23.27 5.23
CA ARG A 47 3.86 -22.59 4.08
C ARG A 47 3.26 -22.98 2.72
N GLN A 48 2.10 -23.64 2.73
CA GLN A 48 1.38 -24.05 1.52
C GLN A 48 0.55 -22.89 0.98
N TRP A 49 0.42 -22.80 -0.34
CA TRP A 49 -0.44 -21.79 -0.98
C TRP A 49 -1.84 -22.36 -1.20
N THR A 50 -2.85 -21.74 -0.60
CA THR A 50 -4.26 -22.12 -0.78
C THR A 50 -5.01 -21.06 -1.57
N VAL A 51 -5.98 -21.48 -2.37
CA VAL A 51 -6.84 -20.58 -3.14
C VAL A 51 -7.95 -20.08 -2.22
N ALA A 52 -7.99 -18.77 -1.98
CA ALA A 52 -9.03 -18.11 -1.21
C ALA A 52 -10.26 -17.80 -2.08
N GLY A 53 -10.08 -17.61 -3.39
CA GLY A 53 -11.18 -17.48 -4.35
C GLY A 53 -10.72 -17.10 -5.75
N GLN A 54 -11.65 -17.10 -6.70
CA GLN A 54 -11.45 -16.66 -8.08
C GLN A 54 -12.21 -15.34 -8.31
N LEU A 55 -11.57 -14.37 -8.95
CA LEU A 55 -12.13 -13.08 -9.31
C LEU A 55 -11.78 -12.76 -10.77
N THR A 56 -12.69 -12.07 -11.45
CA THR A 56 -12.45 -11.42 -12.74
C THR A 56 -12.34 -9.92 -12.51
N ASP A 57 -11.41 -9.28 -13.20
CA ASP A 57 -11.11 -7.85 -13.04
C ASP A 57 -10.81 -7.46 -11.58
N PRO A 58 -9.91 -8.16 -10.86
CA PRO A 58 -9.64 -7.85 -9.45
C PRO A 58 -8.99 -6.47 -9.28
N GLU A 59 -9.47 -5.74 -8.29
CA GLU A 59 -8.96 -4.47 -7.80
C GLU A 59 -8.57 -4.62 -6.33
N ILE A 60 -7.35 -4.23 -5.98
CA ILE A 60 -6.90 -4.22 -4.58
C ILE A 60 -7.28 -2.87 -3.98
N VAL A 61 -8.12 -2.91 -2.95
CA VAL A 61 -8.59 -1.70 -2.27
C VAL A 61 -8.09 -1.70 -0.83
N ASP A 62 -7.43 -0.62 -0.42
CA ASP A 62 -7.02 -0.45 0.97
C ASP A 62 -8.25 -0.20 1.86
N ARG A 63 -8.41 -1.05 2.86
CA ARG A 63 -9.41 -0.88 3.91
C ARG A 63 -8.73 -0.13 5.07
N PRO A 64 -9.09 1.14 5.34
CA PRO A 64 -8.53 1.85 6.48
C PRO A 64 -8.90 1.16 7.78
N ALA A 65 -8.04 1.30 8.80
CA ALA A 65 -8.36 0.82 10.14
C ALA A 65 -9.63 1.52 10.63
N ALA A 66 -10.65 0.75 10.98
CA ALA A 66 -11.85 1.24 11.64
C ALA A 66 -11.80 0.81 13.11
N ALA A 67 -12.54 1.47 13.99
CA ALA A 67 -12.53 1.18 15.43
C ALA A 67 -12.68 -0.33 15.71
N GLY A 68 -11.60 -0.97 16.20
CA GLY A 68 -11.54 -2.40 16.50
C GLY A 68 -11.23 -3.35 15.32
N LYS A 69 -10.97 -2.84 14.11
CA LYS A 69 -10.55 -3.63 12.95
C LYS A 69 -9.22 -3.11 12.41
N PRO A 70 -8.17 -3.95 12.32
CA PRO A 70 -6.90 -3.52 11.75
C PRO A 70 -7.10 -3.06 10.30
N ALA A 71 -6.29 -2.09 9.88
CA ALA A 71 -6.17 -1.76 8.47
C ALA A 71 -5.75 -3.02 7.71
N GLY A 72 -6.26 -3.18 6.50
CA GLY A 72 -5.96 -4.33 5.67
C GLY A 72 -6.27 -4.02 4.22
N ARG A 73 -6.27 -5.04 3.37
CA ARG A 73 -6.66 -4.89 1.97
C ARG A 73 -7.84 -5.79 1.65
N GLU A 74 -8.67 -5.31 0.74
CA GLU A 74 -9.69 -6.08 0.06
C GLU A 74 -9.18 -6.40 -1.35
N VAL A 75 -9.65 -7.50 -1.92
CA VAL A 75 -9.68 -7.67 -3.38
C VAL A 75 -11.13 -7.69 -3.81
N ARG A 76 -11.52 -6.71 -4.60
CA ARG A 76 -12.86 -6.60 -5.19
C ARG A 76 -12.79 -7.08 -6.62
N GLY A 77 -13.82 -7.75 -7.09
CA GLY A 77 -13.89 -8.17 -8.49
C GLY A 77 -15.21 -8.87 -8.77
N THR A 78 -15.27 -9.59 -9.88
CA THR A 78 -16.46 -10.34 -10.28
C THR A 78 -16.21 -11.84 -10.09
N GLY A 79 -17.04 -12.51 -9.30
CA GLY A 79 -16.98 -13.96 -9.10
C GLY A 79 -17.26 -14.74 -10.38
N THR A 80 -17.04 -16.05 -10.34
CA THR A 80 -17.31 -16.96 -11.47
C THR A 80 -18.79 -17.03 -11.84
N ASP A 81 -19.67 -16.62 -10.93
CA ASP A 81 -21.11 -16.49 -11.07
C ASP A 81 -21.54 -15.14 -11.67
N GLY A 82 -20.60 -14.26 -12.03
CA GLY A 82 -20.88 -12.95 -12.61
C GLY A 82 -21.30 -11.89 -11.58
N LYS A 83 -21.25 -12.19 -10.28
CA LYS A 83 -21.64 -11.27 -9.21
C LYS A 83 -20.42 -10.54 -8.62
N PRO A 84 -20.58 -9.30 -8.13
CA PRO A 84 -19.52 -8.62 -7.41
C PRO A 84 -19.17 -9.41 -6.14
N VAL A 85 -17.89 -9.70 -5.96
CA VAL A 85 -17.36 -10.41 -4.79
C VAL A 85 -16.19 -9.63 -4.20
N VAL A 86 -16.09 -9.65 -2.87
CA VAL A 86 -15.01 -9.00 -2.13
C VAL A 86 -14.34 -10.07 -1.29
N LEU A 87 -13.08 -10.35 -1.60
CA LEU A 87 -12.26 -11.28 -0.82
C LEU A 87 -11.38 -10.47 0.15
N PRO A 88 -11.34 -10.85 1.44
CA PRO A 88 -10.39 -10.26 2.35
C PRO A 88 -8.98 -10.67 1.94
N MET A 89 -8.04 -9.72 2.01
CA MET A 89 -6.62 -9.98 1.89
C MET A 89 -5.99 -9.71 3.26
N PRO A 90 -5.88 -10.76 4.10
CA PRO A 90 -5.42 -10.61 5.47
C PRO A 90 -3.95 -10.19 5.50
N ALA A 91 -3.60 -9.28 6.40
CA ALA A 91 -2.22 -8.83 6.58
C ALA A 91 -1.37 -9.82 7.41
N ASP A 92 -2.00 -10.80 8.08
CA ASP A 92 -1.30 -11.85 8.85
C ASP A 92 -0.63 -12.91 7.98
N ARG A 93 -0.89 -12.90 6.66
CA ARG A 93 -0.36 -13.89 5.75
C ARG A 93 -0.06 -13.31 4.38
N THR A 94 0.87 -13.94 3.67
CA THR A 94 1.24 -13.51 2.32
C THR A 94 0.15 -13.92 1.34
N CYS A 95 -0.51 -12.95 0.71
CA CYS A 95 -1.48 -13.19 -0.34
C CYS A 95 -1.03 -12.60 -1.68
N MET A 96 -1.33 -13.30 -2.77
CA MET A 96 -0.94 -12.96 -4.13
C MET A 96 -2.10 -13.23 -5.10
N LEU A 97 -2.24 -12.37 -6.12
CA LEU A 97 -3.14 -12.62 -7.24
C LEU A 97 -2.37 -13.33 -8.36
N SER A 98 -2.87 -14.48 -8.80
CA SER A 98 -2.29 -15.29 -9.87
C SER A 98 -3.25 -15.33 -11.05
N ALA A 99 -2.78 -14.99 -12.26
CA ALA A 99 -3.59 -15.09 -13.48
C ALA A 99 -3.99 -16.55 -13.76
N ARG A 100 -5.19 -16.77 -14.35
CA ARG A 100 -5.86 -18.09 -14.44
C ARG A 100 -6.71 -18.27 -15.70
#